data_AF-A0A964LEH7-F1
#
_entry.id   AF-A0A964LEH7-F1
#
_cell.length_a   1.000
_cell.length_b   1.000
_cell.length_c   1.000
_cell.angle_alpha   90.00
_cell.angle_beta   90.00
_cell.angle_gamma   90.00
#
_symmetry.space_group_name_H-M   'P 1'
#
loop_
_entity.id
_entity.type
_entity.pdbx_description
1 polymer ?
#
loop_
_entity_poly.entity_id
_entity_poly.type
_entity_poly.pdbx_seq_one_letter_code
_entity_poly.pdbx_strand_id
1 'polypeptide(L)' 'MTKVELSPEKEAEAQRLTDILMNRTREEVHEISRLLVSKPDGQLLGQTEFEVRERVHQIGAHALETALNERKKGGTKVRA' A
#
# COMPACT_ATOMS: atom_id res chain seq x y z
N MET A 1 2.75 -13.28 -13.45
CA MET A 1 2.84 -11.82 -13.22
C MET A 1 4.11 -11.33 -13.87
N THR A 2 4.04 -10.30 -14.72
CA THR A 2 5.18 -9.78 -15.48
C THR A 2 5.97 -8.82 -14.59
N LYS A 3 7.29 -9.02 -14.47
CA LYS A 3 8.16 -8.08 -13.77
C LYS A 3 8.24 -6.80 -14.59
N VAL A 4 7.92 -5.66 -14.00
CA VAL A 4 8.11 -4.35 -14.63
C VAL A 4 9.61 -4.05 -14.61
N GLU A 5 10.24 -3.94 -15.77
CA GLU A 5 11.63 -3.48 -15.88
C GLU A 5 11.66 -1.96 -15.81
N LEU A 6 12.43 -1.41 -14.85
CA LEU A 6 12.56 0.02 -14.63
C LEU A 6 14.00 0.47 -14.87
N SER A 7 14.16 1.69 -15.39
CA SER A 7 15.46 2.38 -15.38
C SER A 7 15.92 2.61 -13.92
N PRO A 8 17.23 2.76 -13.65
CA PRO A 8 17.74 3.01 -12.29
C PRO A 8 17.07 4.19 -11.58
N GLU A 9 16.77 5.27 -12.31
CA GLU A 9 16.09 6.45 -11.74
C GLU A 9 14.66 6.15 -11.29
N LYS A 10 13.95 5.33 -12.07
CA LYS A 10 12.59 4.88 -11.76
C LYS A 10 12.57 3.85 -10.64
N GLU A 11 13.59 3.02 -10.52
CA GLU A 11 13.76 2.14 -9.37
C GLU A 11 13.97 2.94 -8.08
N ALA A 12 14.80 3.98 -8.12
CA ALA A 12 14.99 4.88 -6.97
C ALA A 12 13.69 5.61 -6.59
N GLU A 13 12.86 5.99 -7.57
CA GLU A 13 11.52 6.55 -7.33
C GLU A 13 10.58 5.53 -6.69
N ALA A 14 10.57 4.28 -7.19
CA ALA A 14 9.78 3.19 -6.62
C ALA A 14 10.19 2.87 -5.18
N GLN A 15 11.49 2.88 -4.86
CA GLN A 15 11.97 2.68 -3.50
C GLN A 15 11.51 3.80 -2.56
N ARG A 16 11.65 5.07 -2.96
CA ARG A 16 11.16 6.20 -2.16
C ARG A 16 9.66 6.11 -1.92
N LEU A 17 8.88 5.76 -2.95
CA LEU A 17 7.44 5.58 -2.80
C LEU A 17 7.13 4.43 -1.84
N THR A 18 7.85 3.31 -1.96
CA THR A 18 7.72 2.16 -1.05
C THR A 18 7.94 2.59 0.39
N ASP A 19 9.02 3.31 0.67
CA ASP A 19 9.35 3.76 2.03
C ASP A 19 8.24 4.63 2.64
N ILE A 20 7.62 5.52 1.83
CA ILE A 20 6.48 6.34 2.27
C ILE A 20 5.26 5.47 2.60
N LEU A 21 4.96 4.48 1.74
CA LEU A 21 3.79 3.61 1.89
C LEU A 21 3.89 2.63 3.06
N MET A 22 5.11 2.27 3.47
CA MET A 22 5.33 1.22 4.46
C MET A 22 4.76 1.57 5.83
N ASN A 23 4.70 2.84 6.22
CA ASN A 23 4.14 3.24 7.51
C ASN A 23 2.66 2.89 7.62
N ARG A 24 1.84 3.35 6.67
CA ARG A 24 0.40 3.06 6.66
C ARG A 24 0.11 1.58 6.40
N THR A 25 0.88 0.96 5.51
CA THR A 25 0.78 -0.48 5.23
C THR A 25 1.00 -1.29 6.51
N ARG A 26 1.99 -0.93 7.32
CA ARG A 26 2.29 -1.62 8.58
C ARG A 26 1.14 -1.53 9.58
N GLU A 27 0.48 -0.38 9.67
CA GLU A 27 -0.72 -0.21 10.52
C GLU A 27 -1.85 -1.14 10.10
N GLU A 28 -2.19 -1.18 8.81
CA GLU A 28 -3.28 -2.04 8.31
C GLU A 28 -2.93 -3.53 8.44
N VAL A 29 -1.68 -3.92 8.20
CA VAL A 29 -1.21 -5.31 8.41
C VAL A 29 -1.30 -5.70 9.88
N HIS A 30 -1.01 -4.78 10.80
CA HIS A 30 -1.17 -5.02 12.23
C HIS A 30 -2.64 -5.24 12.60
N GLU A 31 -3.57 -4.44 12.07
CA GLU A 31 -5.01 -4.61 12.30
C GLU A 31 -5.55 -5.90 11.68
N ILE A 32 -5.09 -6.28 10.48
CA ILE A 32 -5.39 -7.59 9.88
C ILE A 32 -4.91 -8.72 10.81
N SER A 33 -3.68 -8.63 11.32
CA SER A 33 -3.11 -9.63 12.23
C SER A 33 -3.95 -9.78 13.50
N ARG A 34 -4.38 -8.66 14.11
CA ARG A 34 -5.26 -8.66 15.28
C ARG A 34 -6.62 -9.28 14.99
N LEU A 35 -7.21 -8.94 13.84
CA LEU A 35 -8.48 -9.53 13.40
C LEU A 35 -8.34 -11.05 13.29
N LEU A 36 -7.33 -11.55 12.58
CA LEU A 36 -7.13 -12.98 12.36
C LEU A 36 -6.92 -13.74 13.67
N VAL A 37 -6.08 -13.22 14.58
CA VAL A 37 -5.85 -13.83 15.90
C VAL A 37 -7.11 -13.82 16.78
N SER A 38 -8.03 -12.88 16.56
CA SER A 38 -9.28 -12.80 17.34
C SER A 38 -10.34 -13.82 16.95
N LYS A 39 -10.15 -14.55 15.84
CA LYS A 39 -11.16 -15.48 15.28
C LYS A 39 -10.71 -16.93 15.46
N PRO A 40 -11.64 -17.86 15.77
CA PRO A 40 -11.35 -19.28 15.66
C PRO A 40 -11.21 -19.69 14.19
N ASP A 41 -10.49 -20.79 13.92
CA ASP A 41 -10.16 -21.25 12.56
C ASP A 41 -11.38 -21.35 11.63
N GLY A 42 -12.52 -21.85 12.13
CA GLY A 42 -13.76 -21.99 11.36
C GLY A 42 -14.43 -20.66 10.97
N GLN A 43 -13.91 -19.51 11.43
CA GLN A 43 -14.41 -18.17 11.13
C GLN A 43 -13.42 -17.33 10.32
N LEU A 44 -12.29 -17.88 9.88
CA LEU A 44 -11.31 -17.13 9.07
C LEU A 44 -11.83 -16.78 7.67
N LEU A 45 -12.72 -17.60 7.12
CA LEU A 45 -13.32 -17.40 5.80
C LEU A 45 -14.74 -16.83 5.90
N GLY A 46 -15.26 -16.32 4.78
CA GLY A 46 -16.54 -15.62 4.74
C GLY A 46 -16.38 -14.19 5.24
N GLN A 47 -17.07 -13.82 6.32
CA GLN A 47 -17.09 -12.43 6.79
C GLN A 47 -15.68 -11.89 7.12
N THR A 48 -14.87 -12.66 7.85
CA THR A 48 -13.50 -12.25 8.20
C THR A 48 -12.62 -12.09 6.95
N GLU A 49 -12.78 -12.95 5.95
CA GLU A 49 -12.05 -12.83 4.68
C GLU A 49 -12.40 -11.51 3.97
N PHE A 50 -13.68 -11.13 3.93
CA PHE A 50 -14.10 -9.86 3.33
C PHE A 50 -13.57 -8.65 4.11
N GLU A 51 -13.51 -8.71 5.43
CA GLU A 51 -12.89 -7.67 6.26
C GLU A 51 -11.39 -7.53 5.98
N VAL A 52 -10.66 -8.65 5.81
CA VAL A 52 -9.25 -8.62 5.39
C VAL A 52 -9.11 -8.02 4.00
N ARG A 53 -9.95 -8.42 3.05
CA ARG A 53 -9.93 -7.87 1.68
C ARG A 53 -10.18 -6.37 1.69
N GLU A 54 -11.15 -5.88 2.46
CA GLU A 54 -11.44 -4.45 2.58
C GLU A 54 -10.19 -3.70 3.06
N ARG A 55 -9.53 -4.18 4.12
CA ARG A 55 -8.28 -3.57 4.62
C ARG A 55 -7.16 -3.56 3.59
N VAL A 56 -7.01 -4.63 2.80
CA VAL A 56 -6.04 -4.67 1.70
C VAL A 56 -6.39 -3.64 0.61
N HIS A 57 -7.68 -3.45 0.29
CA HIS A 57 -8.10 -2.41 -0.65
C HIS A 57 -7.79 -1.00 -0.11
N GLN A 58 -7.91 -0.76 1.20
CA GLN A 58 -7.53 0.51 1.81
C GLN A 58 -6.03 0.81 1.64
N ILE A 59 -5.17 -0.21 1.74
CA ILE A 59 -3.73 -0.07 1.43
C ILE A 59 -3.53 0.33 -0.05
N GLY A 60 -4.24 -0.32 -0.97
CA GLY A 60 -4.18 -0.01 -2.40
C GLY A 60 -4.67 1.40 -2.73
N ALA A 61 -5.77 1.84 -2.11
CA ALA A 61 -6.30 3.19 -2.25
C ALA A 61 -5.29 4.25 -1.76
N HIS A 62 -4.69 4.03 -0.59
CA HIS A 62 -3.65 4.88 -0.04
C HIS A 62 -2.41 4.95 -0.94
N ALA A 63 -2.03 3.82 -1.57
CA ALA A 63 -0.91 3.78 -2.51
C ALA A 63 -1.15 4.67 -3.73
N LEU A 64 -2.35 4.62 -4.31
CA LEU A 64 -2.75 5.46 -5.43
C LEU A 64 -2.77 6.94 -5.04
N GLU A 65 -3.39 7.27 -3.90
CA GLU A 65 -3.45 8.64 -3.39
C GLU A 65 -2.06 9.23 -3.17
N THR A 66 -1.18 8.49 -2.50
CA THR A 66 0.20 8.91 -2.23
C THR A 66 0.98 9.12 -3.51
N ALA A 67 0.89 8.20 -4.47
CA ALA A 67 1.57 8.33 -5.75
C ALA A 67 1.10 9.57 -6.54
N LEU A 68 -0.21 9.87 -6.51
CA LEU A 68 -0.77 11.08 -7.12
C LEU A 68 -0.27 12.34 -6.42
N ASN A 69 -0.19 12.33 -5.09
CA ASN A 69 0.30 13.47 -4.31
C ASN A 69 1.80 13.74 -4.53
N GLU A 70 2.64 12.71 -4.58
CA GLU A 70 4.07 12.86 -4.87
C GLU A 70 4.32 13.40 -6.29
N ARG A 71 3.57 12.92 -7.28
CA ARG A 71 3.66 13.45 -8.66
C ARG A 71 3.25 14.92 -8.75
N LYS A 72 2.20 15.34 -8.02
CA LYS A 72 1.79 16.75 -7.94
C LYS A 72 2.89 17.63 -7.35
N LYS A 73 3.58 17.18 -6.30
CA LYS A 73 4.71 17.91 -5.70
C LYS A 73 5.90 18.03 -6.66
N GLY A 74 6.16 17.00 -7.48
CA GLY A 74 7.24 17.00 -8.47
C GLY A 74 7.02 17.91 -9.69
N GLY A 75 5.78 18.34 -9.96
CA GLY A 75 5.43 19.26 -11.05
C GLY A 75 5.92 20.69 -10.85
N THR A 76 6.20 21.10 -9.60
CA THR A 76 6.72 22.43 -9.26
C THR A 76 8.25 22.47 -9.35
N LYS A 77 8.83 22.04 -10.47
CA LYS A 77 10.18 22.48 -10.83
C LYS A 77 10.05 23.77 -11.63
N VAL A 78 10.05 24.89 -10.89
CA VAL A 78 10.19 26.23 -11.45
C VAL A 78 11.44 26.25 -12.33
N ARG A 79 11.25 26.42 -13.65
CA ARG A 79 12.31 26.91 -14.54
C ARG A 79 12.52 28.38 -14.16
N ALA A 80 13.64 28.67 -13.49
CA ALA A 80 14.22 30.00 -13.45
C ALA A 80 15.06 30.22 -14.71
#